data_AF-A0A2J8JHK1-F1
#
_entry.id   AF-A0A2J8JHK1-F1
#
_cell.length_a   1.000
_cell.length_b   1.000
_cell.length_c   1.000
_cell.angle_alpha   90.00
_cell.angle_beta   90.00
_cell.angle_gamma   90.00
#
_symmetry.space_group_name_H-M   'P 1'
#
loop_
_entity.id
_entity.type
_entity.pdbx_description
1 polymer ?
#
loop_
_entity_poly.entity_id
_entity_poly.type
_entity_poly.pdbx_seq_one_letter_code
_entity_poly.pdbx_strand_id
1 'polypeptide(L)'
;MPKRGKKGAVAEDGDELRTEPEAKKSKTAAKKNDKEAAGEGPALYEDPPDQKTSPSGKPATLKICSWNVDGLRAWIKKKGLDWVKEEAPDILCLQETKCSENKLPAELQELPGLSHQYWSAPSDKEGYSGVGLLSRQCPLKVSYGIGRGLVRLEYRQRWDEAFRKFLKGLASRKPLVLCGDLNVAHEEIDLRNPKGNKKNAGFTPQERQGFGELLQAVPLADSFRHLYPNTPYAYTFWTYMM
;
A
#
# COMPACT_ATOMS: atom_id res chain seq x y z
N MET A 1 -48.22 -70.35 6.21
CA MET A 1 -48.67 -71.44 5.32
C MET A 1 -50.18 -71.59 5.47
N PRO A 2 -51.00 -71.88 4.45
CA PRO A 2 -50.78 -72.05 3.00
C PRO A 2 -51.64 -71.08 2.11
N LYS A 3 -51.46 -71.21 0.79
CA LYS A 3 -52.01 -70.41 -0.32
C LYS A 3 -53.36 -70.96 -0.87
N ARG A 4 -54.02 -70.09 -1.67
CA ARG A 4 -54.67 -70.30 -3.02
C ARG A 4 -56.21 -70.23 -3.15
N GLY A 5 -56.65 -69.46 -4.16
CA GLY A 5 -57.88 -69.65 -4.94
C GLY A 5 -58.61 -68.33 -5.33
N LYS A 6 -58.19 -67.55 -6.35
CA LYS A 6 -58.57 -67.58 -7.80
C LYS A 6 -60.05 -67.34 -8.14
N LYS A 7 -60.34 -66.26 -8.89
CA LYS A 7 -61.31 -66.06 -10.02
C LYS A 7 -61.40 -64.54 -10.27
N GLY A 8 -61.41 -63.94 -11.45
CA GLY A 8 -61.33 -64.32 -12.87
C GLY A 8 -61.59 -63.03 -13.70
N ALA A 9 -61.04 -62.99 -14.93
CA ALA A 9 -61.23 -62.11 -16.11
C ALA A 9 -62.33 -61.01 -16.07
N VAL A 10 -62.19 -59.84 -16.73
CA VAL A 10 -62.11 -59.66 -18.20
C VAL A 10 -61.39 -58.33 -18.55
N ALA A 11 -60.65 -58.32 -19.66
CA ALA A 11 -59.98 -57.18 -20.28
C ALA A 11 -60.85 -56.55 -21.38
N GLU A 12 -60.79 -55.23 -21.56
CA GLU A 12 -60.94 -54.58 -22.86
C GLU A 12 -59.94 -53.41 -22.95
N ASP A 13 -59.12 -53.45 -24.00
CA ASP A 13 -58.21 -52.40 -24.48
C ASP A 13 -59.01 -51.30 -25.18
N GLY A 14 -58.55 -50.05 -25.06
CA GLY A 14 -59.09 -48.90 -25.78
C GLY A 14 -58.15 -47.70 -25.67
N ASP A 15 -57.48 -47.41 -26.77
CA ASP A 15 -56.32 -46.55 -26.96
C ASP A 15 -56.63 -45.03 -27.00
N GLU A 16 -55.63 -44.25 -26.61
CA GLU A 16 -55.26 -42.85 -26.89
C GLU A 16 -56.29 -41.74 -27.17
N LEU A 17 -56.17 -40.63 -26.40
CA LEU A 17 -55.69 -39.30 -26.86
C LEU A 17 -55.83 -38.28 -25.72
N ARG A 18 -54.72 -37.92 -25.06
CA ARG A 18 -54.67 -36.82 -24.07
C ARG A 18 -54.15 -35.55 -24.73
N THR A 19 -55.00 -34.52 -24.71
CA THR A 19 -54.76 -33.14 -25.13
C THR A 19 -53.70 -32.44 -24.28
N GLU A 20 -52.78 -31.73 -24.94
CA GLU A 20 -51.78 -30.83 -24.35
C GLU A 20 -52.42 -29.61 -23.65
N PRO A 21 -51.80 -29.05 -22.59
CA PRO A 21 -52.04 -27.68 -22.19
C PRO A 21 -50.82 -26.75 -22.36
N GLU A 22 -51.16 -25.51 -22.67
CA GLU A 22 -50.34 -24.41 -23.17
C GLU A 22 -49.19 -23.91 -22.27
N ALA A 23 -48.16 -23.38 -22.93
CA ALA A 23 -46.93 -22.84 -22.37
C ALA A 23 -47.12 -21.53 -21.56
N LYS A 24 -46.68 -21.53 -20.30
CA LYS A 24 -46.48 -20.31 -19.50
C LYS A 24 -45.17 -19.62 -19.89
N LYS A 25 -45.28 -18.43 -20.49
CA LYS A 25 -44.16 -17.50 -20.73
C LYS A 25 -43.54 -17.04 -19.41
N SER A 26 -42.30 -17.43 -19.12
CA SER A 26 -41.47 -16.86 -18.07
C SER A 26 -40.87 -15.52 -18.52
N LYS A 27 -41.10 -14.46 -17.74
CA LYS A 27 -40.42 -13.17 -17.90
C LYS A 27 -39.01 -13.28 -17.32
N THR A 28 -38.02 -13.55 -18.16
CA THR A 28 -36.61 -13.39 -17.80
C THR A 28 -36.27 -11.91 -17.81
N ALA A 29 -35.94 -11.36 -16.63
CA ALA A 29 -35.36 -10.05 -16.50
C ALA A 29 -34.03 -9.98 -17.28
N ALA A 30 -33.94 -9.03 -18.20
CA ALA A 30 -32.72 -8.73 -18.92
C ALA A 30 -31.63 -8.29 -17.94
N LYS A 31 -30.71 -9.20 -17.60
CA LYS A 31 -29.38 -8.82 -17.10
C LYS A 31 -28.68 -8.07 -18.23
N LYS A 32 -28.55 -6.75 -18.08
CA LYS A 32 -27.55 -5.97 -18.82
C LYS A 32 -26.20 -6.59 -18.49
N ASN A 33 -25.65 -7.31 -19.47
CA ASN A 33 -24.24 -7.66 -19.48
C ASN A 33 -23.47 -6.37 -19.77
N ASP A 34 -23.02 -5.69 -18.72
CA ASP A 34 -21.83 -4.85 -18.83
C ASP A 34 -20.65 -5.81 -19.01
N LYS A 35 -20.46 -6.26 -20.26
CA LYS A 35 -19.18 -6.78 -20.70
C LYS A 35 -18.22 -5.60 -20.66
N GLU A 36 -17.58 -5.40 -19.52
CA GLU A 36 -16.28 -4.74 -19.48
C GLU A 36 -15.42 -5.40 -20.56
N ALA A 37 -14.84 -4.56 -21.42
CA ALA A 37 -14.00 -4.98 -22.52
C ALA A 37 -12.88 -5.86 -21.97
N ALA A 38 -13.01 -7.17 -22.19
CA ALA A 38 -11.91 -8.11 -22.09
C ALA A 38 -10.96 -7.80 -23.25
N GLY A 39 -9.96 -6.97 -23.00
CA GLY A 39 -9.04 -6.54 -24.05
C GLY A 39 -8.11 -5.42 -23.63
N GLU A 40 -7.38 -5.58 -22.53
CA GLU A 40 -6.08 -4.95 -22.27
C GLU A 40 -5.50 -5.63 -21.03
N GLY A 41 -4.21 -5.98 -21.05
CA GLY A 41 -3.52 -6.48 -19.85
C GLY A 41 -3.56 -5.43 -18.73
N PRO A 42 -3.01 -5.72 -17.54
CA PRO A 42 -2.88 -4.68 -16.52
C PRO A 42 -2.09 -3.50 -17.11
N ALA A 43 -2.66 -2.30 -17.07
CA ALA A 43 -1.95 -1.09 -17.46
C ALA A 43 -0.66 -0.99 -16.62
N LEU A 44 0.48 -0.98 -17.30
CA LEU A 44 1.79 -0.77 -16.70
C LEU A 44 2.02 0.73 -16.53
N TYR A 45 2.91 1.08 -15.60
CA TYR A 45 3.31 2.45 -15.33
C TYR A 45 4.80 2.63 -15.64
N GLU A 46 5.10 3.65 -16.44
CA GLU A 46 6.45 4.15 -16.63
C GLU A 46 6.51 5.55 -16.01
N ASP A 47 7.41 5.73 -15.05
CA ASP A 47 7.63 7.03 -14.41
C ASP A 47 8.27 7.99 -15.43
N PRO A 48 7.82 9.26 -15.51
CA PRO A 48 8.42 10.21 -16.44
C PRO A 48 9.90 10.47 -16.10
N PRO A 49 10.72 10.92 -17.06
CA PRO A 49 12.12 11.24 -16.80
C PRO A 49 12.30 12.26 -15.67
N ASP A 50 13.40 12.14 -14.93
CA ASP A 50 13.76 13.06 -13.85
C ASP A 50 13.72 14.54 -14.27
N GLN A 51 12.86 15.33 -13.66
CA GLN A 51 12.92 16.79 -13.73
C GLN A 51 13.88 17.33 -12.65
N LYS A 52 15.10 17.68 -13.05
CA LYS A 52 16.19 18.15 -12.15
C LYS A 52 16.29 19.68 -12.07
N THR A 53 15.31 20.39 -12.61
CA THR A 53 15.23 21.86 -12.53
C THR A 53 13.89 22.30 -11.95
N SER A 54 13.91 23.33 -11.09
CA SER A 54 12.70 23.92 -10.52
C SER A 54 11.91 24.68 -11.59
N PRO A 55 10.62 25.00 -11.33
CA PRO A 55 9.84 25.88 -12.23
C PRO A 55 10.48 27.26 -12.48
N SER A 56 11.34 27.73 -11.57
CA SER A 56 12.11 28.97 -11.70
C SER A 56 13.49 28.79 -12.33
N GLY A 57 13.80 27.60 -12.86
CA GLY A 57 15.05 27.28 -13.56
C GLY A 57 16.26 27.03 -12.65
N LYS A 58 16.05 26.78 -11.35
CA LYS A 58 17.15 26.44 -10.43
C LYS A 58 17.45 24.95 -10.49
N PRO A 59 18.72 24.52 -10.57
CA PRO A 59 19.06 23.10 -10.54
C PRO A 59 18.75 22.49 -9.17
N ALA A 60 18.41 21.20 -9.15
CA ALA A 60 18.28 20.44 -7.92
C ALA A 60 19.64 20.33 -7.21
N THR A 61 19.66 20.62 -5.91
CA THR A 61 20.88 20.58 -5.08
C THR A 61 20.83 19.54 -3.97
N LEU A 62 19.71 18.83 -3.85
CA LEU A 62 19.47 17.81 -2.83
C LEU A 62 18.63 16.68 -3.42
N LYS A 63 19.11 15.44 -3.27
CA LYS A 63 18.41 14.21 -3.65
C LYS A 63 18.15 13.36 -2.41
N ILE A 64 16.87 13.11 -2.10
CA ILE A 64 16.45 12.27 -0.99
C ILE A 64 15.79 11.02 -1.56
N CYS A 65 16.24 9.84 -1.14
CA CYS A 65 15.61 8.57 -1.45
C CYS A 65 14.95 8.01 -0.18
N SER A 66 13.75 7.43 -0.31
CA SER A 66 13.09 6.71 0.77
C SER A 66 12.65 5.33 0.29
N TRP A 67 12.93 4.29 1.09
CA TRP A 67 12.61 2.91 0.72
C TRP A 67 12.18 2.09 1.95
N ASN A 68 10.95 1.55 1.91
CA ASN A 68 10.59 0.42 2.76
C ASN A 68 11.26 -0.84 2.21
N VAL A 69 12.26 -1.36 2.93
CA VAL A 69 13.11 -2.45 2.46
C VAL A 69 12.63 -3.84 2.86
N ASP A 70 11.55 -3.94 3.66
CA ASP A 70 10.97 -5.19 4.13
C ASP A 70 12.03 -6.21 4.62
N GLY A 71 12.91 -5.74 5.51
CA GLY A 71 14.04 -6.50 6.02
C GLY A 71 15.37 -6.17 5.34
N LEU A 72 16.16 -5.35 6.03
CA LEU A 72 17.44 -4.80 5.57
C LEU A 72 18.40 -5.87 5.05
N ARG A 73 18.60 -6.95 5.81
CA ARG A 73 19.51 -8.04 5.43
C ARG A 73 19.08 -8.78 4.16
N ALA A 74 17.77 -8.97 3.97
CA ALA A 74 17.25 -9.63 2.79
C ALA A 74 17.36 -8.70 1.56
N TRP A 75 17.05 -7.42 1.74
CA TRP A 75 17.20 -6.40 0.70
C TRP A 75 18.66 -6.24 0.23
N ILE A 76 19.64 -6.25 1.14
CA ILE A 76 21.07 -6.24 0.78
C ILE A 76 21.44 -7.46 -0.06
N LYS A 77 21.01 -8.66 0.33
CA LYS A 77 21.25 -9.90 -0.44
C LYS A 77 20.63 -9.84 -1.85
N LYS A 78 19.49 -9.15 -1.99
CA LYS A 78 18.82 -8.88 -3.27
C LYS A 78 19.41 -7.69 -4.03
N LYS A 79 20.63 -7.24 -3.68
CA LYS A 79 21.39 -6.17 -4.36
C LYS A 79 20.79 -4.78 -4.23
N GLY A 80 19.98 -4.54 -3.19
CA GLY A 80 19.40 -3.21 -2.94
C GLY A 80 20.45 -2.10 -2.76
N LEU A 81 21.60 -2.42 -2.17
CA LEU A 81 22.71 -1.45 -2.05
C LEU A 81 23.36 -1.08 -3.37
N ASP A 82 23.35 -1.98 -4.35
CA ASP A 82 23.92 -1.69 -5.68
C ASP A 82 23.06 -0.64 -6.38
N TRP A 83 21.73 -0.76 -6.28
CA TRP A 83 20.80 0.27 -6.74
C TRP A 83 21.00 1.61 -6.01
N VAL A 84 21.22 1.59 -4.68
CA VAL A 84 21.50 2.83 -3.92
C VAL A 84 22.79 3.51 -4.38
N LYS A 85 23.83 2.73 -4.73
CA LYS A 85 25.09 3.27 -5.25
C LYS A 85 24.88 3.94 -6.62
N GLU A 86 24.04 3.36 -7.47
CA GLU A 86 23.67 3.95 -8.76
C GLU A 86 22.81 5.21 -8.60
N GLU A 87 21.84 5.16 -7.68
CA GLU A 87 20.93 6.25 -7.40
C GLU A 87 21.63 7.45 -6.74
N ALA A 88 22.70 7.19 -5.98
CA ALA A 88 23.57 8.17 -5.33
C ALA A 88 22.84 9.33 -4.62
N PRO A 89 21.91 9.06 -3.67
CA PRO A 89 21.20 10.12 -2.96
C PRO A 89 22.10 10.82 -1.93
N ASP A 90 21.75 12.05 -1.57
CA ASP A 90 22.36 12.78 -0.45
C ASP A 90 21.86 12.29 0.91
N ILE A 91 20.61 11.83 0.95
CA ILE A 91 19.95 11.28 2.13
C ILE A 91 19.18 10.03 1.72
N LEU A 92 19.36 8.94 2.45
CA LEU A 92 18.62 7.69 2.29
C LEU A 92 17.83 7.40 3.57
N CYS A 93 16.52 7.29 3.43
CA CYS A 93 15.60 6.93 4.50
C CYS A 93 15.12 5.49 4.29
N LEU A 94 15.32 4.62 5.28
CA LEU A 94 14.92 3.22 5.22
C LEU A 94 13.82 2.93 6.23
N GLN A 95 12.80 2.16 5.84
CA GLN A 95 11.73 1.68 6.72
C GLN A 95 11.65 0.15 6.70
N GLU A 96 11.05 -0.43 7.75
CA GLU A 96 11.02 -1.87 8.01
C GLU A 96 12.39 -2.55 7.91
N THR A 97 13.38 -1.99 8.60
CA THR A 97 14.74 -2.56 8.60
C THR A 97 14.77 -3.96 9.20
N LYS A 98 13.88 -4.26 10.16
CA LYS A 98 13.79 -5.55 10.89
C LYS A 98 15.16 -6.01 11.40
N CYS A 99 15.95 -5.03 11.84
CA CYS A 99 17.35 -5.19 12.17
C CYS A 99 17.72 -4.21 13.30
N SER A 100 18.25 -4.76 14.39
CA SER A 100 18.79 -3.99 15.51
C SER A 100 20.20 -3.48 15.17
N GLU A 101 20.63 -2.41 15.83
CA GLU A 101 21.91 -1.74 15.56
C GLU A 101 23.12 -2.67 15.67
N ASN A 102 23.11 -3.59 16.63
CA ASN A 102 24.17 -4.60 16.82
C ASN A 102 24.22 -5.68 15.73
N LYS A 103 23.23 -5.75 14.84
CA LYS A 103 23.12 -6.75 13.76
C LYS A 103 23.16 -6.11 12.37
N LEU A 104 23.55 -4.84 12.28
CA LEU A 104 23.68 -4.13 11.00
C LEU A 104 24.77 -4.80 10.14
N PRO A 105 24.48 -5.09 8.85
CA PRO A 105 25.46 -5.67 7.94
C PRO A 105 26.64 -4.73 7.67
N ALA A 106 27.83 -5.31 7.52
CA ALA A 106 29.08 -4.55 7.34
C ALA A 106 29.08 -3.73 6.05
N GLU A 107 28.35 -4.18 5.03
CA GLU A 107 28.20 -3.53 3.73
C GLU A 107 27.63 -2.10 3.84
N LEU A 108 26.91 -1.80 4.92
CA LEU A 108 26.43 -0.44 5.19
C LEU A 108 27.57 0.53 5.51
N GLN A 109 28.66 0.04 6.11
CA GLN A 109 29.85 0.85 6.39
C GLN A 109 30.63 1.18 5.11
N GLU A 110 30.40 0.42 4.03
CA GLU A 110 31.03 0.60 2.71
C GLU A 110 30.32 1.64 1.83
N LEU A 111 29.45 2.47 2.41
CA LEU A 111 28.78 3.59 1.73
C LEU A 111 29.44 4.94 2.10
N PRO A 112 30.61 5.30 1.54
CA PRO A 112 31.32 6.52 1.94
C PRO A 112 30.52 7.79 1.66
N GLY A 113 29.67 7.79 0.64
CA GLY A 113 28.76 8.89 0.31
C GLY A 113 27.59 9.06 1.28
N LEU A 114 27.35 8.09 2.17
CA LEU A 114 26.25 8.05 3.15
C LEU A 114 26.79 7.62 4.53
N SER A 115 27.88 8.28 4.96
CA SER A 115 28.66 7.90 6.13
C SER A 115 27.99 8.22 7.47
N HIS A 116 27.07 9.18 7.52
CA HIS A 116 26.34 9.54 8.74
C HIS A 116 25.08 8.69 8.87
N GLN A 117 25.10 7.68 9.72
CA GLN A 117 24.02 6.68 9.83
C GLN A 117 23.36 6.70 11.20
N TYR A 118 22.03 6.72 11.21
CA TYR A 118 21.18 6.81 12.38
C TYR A 118 20.10 5.73 12.29
N TRP A 119 19.93 4.96 13.34
CA TRP A 119 19.03 3.81 13.33
C TRP A 119 18.10 3.87 14.53
N SER A 120 16.89 3.35 14.37
CA SER A 120 15.94 3.22 15.45
C SER A 120 15.20 1.91 15.30
N ALA A 121 15.30 1.04 16.30
CA ALA A 121 14.62 -0.25 16.36
C ALA A 121 13.77 -0.34 17.63
N PRO A 122 12.68 -1.13 17.64
CA PRO A 122 11.92 -1.39 18.86
C PRO A 122 12.79 -2.07 19.93
N SER A 123 12.72 -1.59 21.17
CA SER A 123 13.49 -2.14 22.30
C SER A 123 12.91 -3.45 22.85
N ASP A 124 11.62 -3.68 22.62
CA ASP A 124 10.82 -4.76 23.19
C ASP A 124 10.55 -5.92 22.22
N LYS A 125 10.84 -5.73 20.93
CA LYS A 125 10.57 -6.73 19.90
C LYS A 125 11.64 -6.74 18.80
N GLU A 126 12.66 -7.58 19.00
CA GLU A 126 13.70 -7.79 18.00
C GLU A 126 13.12 -8.27 16.66
N GLY A 127 13.70 -7.79 15.55
CA GLY A 127 13.31 -8.21 14.20
C GLY A 127 11.96 -7.69 13.72
N TYR A 128 11.30 -6.81 14.48
CA TYR A 128 10.05 -6.17 14.10
C TYR A 128 10.27 -4.67 13.81
N SER A 129 9.61 -4.12 12.79
CA SER A 129 9.70 -2.70 12.41
C SER A 129 11.15 -2.21 12.23
N GLY A 130 11.44 -0.96 12.60
CA GLY A 130 12.76 -0.34 12.54
C GLY A 130 12.92 0.60 11.34
N VAL A 131 13.63 1.70 11.56
CA VAL A 131 13.93 2.73 10.56
C VAL A 131 15.41 3.10 10.58
N GLY A 132 15.92 3.56 9.44
CA GLY A 132 17.27 4.07 9.28
C GLY A 132 17.27 5.39 8.51
N LEU A 133 18.21 6.27 8.85
CA LEU A 133 18.50 7.48 8.10
C LEU A 133 20.01 7.54 7.88
N LEU A 134 20.42 7.54 6.62
CA LEU A 134 21.80 7.69 6.20
C LEU A 134 21.94 9.01 5.45
N SER A 135 23.01 9.75 5.69
CA SER A 135 23.22 11.05 5.06
C SER A 135 24.68 11.28 4.68
N ARG A 136 24.87 12.02 3.57
CA ARG A 136 26.16 12.51 3.10
C ARG A 136 26.77 13.56 4.02
N GLN A 137 25.94 14.43 4.59
CA GLN A 137 26.37 15.51 5.47
C GLN A 137 25.83 15.28 6.88
N CYS A 138 26.61 15.65 7.90
CA CYS A 138 26.20 15.50 9.28
C CYS A 138 24.97 16.38 9.57
N PRO A 139 23.81 15.82 9.97
CA PRO A 139 22.68 16.60 10.41
C PRO A 139 23.03 17.43 11.65
N LEU A 140 22.50 18.65 11.74
CA LEU A 140 22.72 19.53 12.90
C LEU A 140 22.23 18.89 14.22
N LYS A 141 21.16 18.11 14.15
CA LYS A 141 20.57 17.41 15.30
C LYS A 141 19.73 16.23 14.81
N VAL A 142 19.86 15.10 15.49
CA VAL A 142 19.00 13.91 15.31
C VAL A 142 18.28 13.61 16.62
N SER A 143 17.01 13.22 16.53
CA SER A 143 16.19 12.80 17.67
C SER A 143 15.25 11.68 17.23
N TYR A 144 14.90 10.78 18.15
CA TYR A 144 14.10 9.59 17.86
C TYR A 144 12.73 9.64 18.55
N GLY A 145 11.71 9.15 17.82
CA GLY A 145 10.34 9.01 18.32
C GLY A 145 9.56 10.32 18.43
N ILE A 146 8.27 10.18 18.74
CA ILE A 146 7.29 11.29 18.85
C ILE A 146 6.44 11.21 20.13
N GLY A 147 6.75 10.27 21.04
CA GLY A 147 5.94 9.86 22.20
C GLY A 147 5.73 8.33 22.22
N ARG A 148 5.51 7.70 23.40
CA ARG A 148 5.42 6.22 23.57
C ARG A 148 3.97 5.68 23.55
N GLY A 149 3.81 4.43 23.10
CA GLY A 149 2.85 3.46 23.64
C GLY A 149 1.45 3.43 23.03
N LEU A 150 1.27 2.76 21.88
CA LEU A 150 -0.05 2.53 21.30
C LEU A 150 -0.09 1.06 20.77
N VAL A 151 -1.25 0.38 20.65
CA VAL A 151 -1.43 -0.92 19.92
C VAL A 151 -2.72 -0.89 19.06
N ARG A 152 -2.60 -1.09 17.72
CA ARG A 152 -3.61 -1.27 16.61
C ARG A 152 -4.90 -0.40 16.53
N LEU A 153 -5.28 -0.07 15.27
CA LEU A 153 -6.33 0.85 14.73
C LEU A 153 -6.81 2.03 15.58
N GLU A 154 -7.34 1.82 16.78
CA GLU A 154 -7.48 2.92 17.76
C GLU A 154 -6.11 3.54 18.07
N TYR A 155 -5.04 2.74 18.08
CA TYR A 155 -3.66 3.24 17.97
C TYR A 155 -3.51 4.17 16.81
N ARG A 156 -3.86 3.71 15.59
CA ARG A 156 -3.55 4.42 14.35
C ARG A 156 -4.11 5.82 14.40
N GLN A 157 -5.35 5.96 14.82
CA GLN A 157 -5.98 7.28 14.99
C GLN A 157 -5.30 8.13 16.08
N ARG A 158 -5.01 7.55 17.26
CA ARG A 158 -4.28 8.25 18.35
C ARG A 158 -2.86 8.66 17.92
N TRP A 159 -2.22 7.83 17.11
CA TRP A 159 -0.89 8.06 16.57
C TRP A 159 -0.94 9.14 15.51
N ASP A 160 -1.89 9.11 14.58
CA ASP A 160 -2.09 10.15 13.57
C ASP A 160 -2.29 11.51 14.27
N GLU A 161 -3.10 11.57 15.32
CA GLU A 161 -3.28 12.80 16.11
C GLU A 161 -1.98 13.27 16.77
N ALA A 162 -1.28 12.39 17.49
CA ALA A 162 -0.02 12.72 18.16
C ALA A 162 1.06 13.14 17.16
N PHE A 163 1.15 12.44 16.03
CA PHE A 163 2.10 12.69 14.95
C PHE A 163 1.82 14.02 14.28
N ARG A 164 0.56 14.33 13.95
CA ARG A 164 0.16 15.64 13.42
C ARG A 164 0.54 16.77 14.37
N LYS A 165 0.26 16.64 15.68
CA LYS A 165 0.62 17.65 16.68
C LYS A 165 2.12 17.86 16.75
N PHE A 166 2.90 16.77 16.73
CA PHE A 166 4.36 16.82 16.72
C PHE A 166 4.90 17.53 15.48
N LEU A 167 4.46 17.12 14.28
CA LEU A 167 4.89 17.69 13.01
C LEU A 167 4.49 19.16 12.88
N LYS A 168 3.29 19.55 13.33
CA LYS A 168 2.86 20.95 13.37
C LYS A 168 3.81 21.81 14.21
N GLY A 169 4.27 21.27 15.34
CA GLY A 169 5.28 21.94 16.17
C GLY A 169 6.65 22.05 15.50
N LEU A 170 7.05 21.09 14.66
CA LEU A 170 8.30 21.17 13.89
C LEU A 170 8.20 22.16 12.73
N ALA A 171 7.12 22.07 11.95
CA ALA A 171 6.87 22.92 10.78
C ALA A 171 6.77 24.41 11.14
N SER A 172 6.36 24.75 12.36
CA SER A 172 6.35 26.14 12.84
C SER A 172 7.74 26.74 13.09
N ARG A 173 8.81 25.91 13.12
CA ARG A 173 10.19 26.35 13.37
C ARG A 173 11.05 26.37 12.11
N LYS A 174 10.87 25.38 11.22
CA LYS A 174 11.60 25.24 9.95
C LYS A 174 10.71 24.55 8.91
N PRO A 175 10.94 24.79 7.61
CA PRO A 175 10.30 23.99 6.55
C PRO A 175 10.52 22.50 6.78
N LEU A 176 9.47 21.71 6.53
CA LEU A 176 9.42 20.29 6.86
C LEU A 176 9.35 19.44 5.60
N VAL A 177 10.18 18.40 5.53
CA VAL A 177 10.05 17.29 4.59
C VAL A 177 9.70 16.04 5.41
N LEU A 178 8.57 15.42 5.09
CA LEU A 178 8.15 14.12 5.63
C LEU A 178 8.23 13.09 4.50
N CYS A 179 8.89 11.96 4.75
CA CYS A 179 8.95 10.84 3.81
C CYS A 179 8.91 9.50 4.57
N GLY A 180 8.60 8.44 3.83
CA GLY A 180 8.54 7.07 4.35
C GLY A 180 7.25 6.36 3.96
N ASP A 181 7.10 5.13 4.47
CA ASP A 181 5.87 4.37 4.34
C ASP A 181 4.80 4.86 5.34
N LEU A 182 3.86 5.66 4.83
CA LEU A 182 2.76 6.23 5.61
C LEU A 182 1.57 5.27 5.77
N ASN A 183 1.66 4.05 5.21
CA ASN A 183 0.67 2.98 5.35
C ASN A 183 -0.77 3.44 5.04
N VAL A 184 -0.95 4.22 3.98
CA VAL A 184 -2.25 4.68 3.49
C VAL A 184 -2.16 5.09 2.02
N ALA A 185 -3.11 4.62 1.21
CA ALA A 185 -3.43 5.18 -0.10
C ALA A 185 -4.52 6.25 0.11
N HIS A 186 -4.23 7.51 -0.23
CA HIS A 186 -5.07 8.65 0.17
C HIS A 186 -6.41 8.68 -0.59
N GLU A 187 -6.36 8.52 -1.90
CA GLU A 187 -7.50 8.58 -2.81
C GLU A 187 -7.62 7.32 -3.68
N GLU A 188 -8.74 7.16 -4.38
CA GLU A 188 -8.98 5.97 -5.21
C GLU A 188 -7.96 5.80 -6.35
N ILE A 189 -7.28 6.87 -6.76
CA ILE A 189 -6.20 6.85 -7.76
C ILE A 189 -4.89 6.25 -7.23
N ASP A 190 -4.71 6.19 -5.91
CA ASP A 190 -3.46 5.78 -5.25
C ASP A 190 -3.35 4.25 -5.06
N LEU A 191 -4.33 3.47 -5.51
CA LEU A 191 -4.30 2.01 -5.50
C LEU A 191 -5.09 1.39 -6.65
N ARG A 192 -4.71 0.17 -7.04
CA ARG A 192 -5.32 -0.49 -8.21
C ARG A 192 -6.79 -0.90 -8.02
N ASN A 193 -7.18 -1.34 -6.82
CA ASN A 193 -8.50 -1.88 -6.53
C ASN A 193 -9.15 -1.14 -5.34
N PRO A 194 -9.61 0.11 -5.53
CA PRO A 194 -10.23 0.90 -4.44
C PRO A 194 -11.52 0.26 -3.93
N LYS A 195 -12.37 -0.28 -4.83
CA LYS A 195 -13.67 -0.86 -4.47
C LYS A 195 -13.54 -2.02 -3.48
N GLY A 196 -12.58 -2.93 -3.72
CA GLY A 196 -12.35 -4.10 -2.86
C GLY A 196 -11.63 -3.81 -1.55
N ASN A 197 -10.97 -2.65 -1.42
CA ASN A 197 -10.07 -2.38 -0.28
C ASN A 197 -10.62 -1.37 0.73
N LYS A 198 -11.85 -0.84 0.58
CA LYS A 198 -12.42 0.17 1.51
C LYS A 198 -12.51 -0.27 2.98
N LYS A 199 -12.38 -1.57 3.26
CA LYS A 199 -12.38 -2.15 4.61
C LYS A 199 -11.04 -2.76 5.01
N ASN A 200 -10.04 -2.67 4.15
CA ASN A 200 -8.71 -3.23 4.38
C ASN A 200 -7.76 -2.13 4.87
N ALA A 201 -6.77 -2.53 5.67
CA ALA A 201 -5.74 -1.62 6.16
C ALA A 201 -5.04 -0.93 4.98
N GLY A 202 -4.75 0.36 5.15
CA GLY A 202 -4.17 1.21 4.11
C GLY A 202 -5.21 1.86 3.19
N PHE A 203 -6.50 1.50 3.26
CA PHE A 203 -7.54 2.17 2.47
C PHE A 203 -8.89 2.31 3.21
N THR A 204 -8.88 2.23 4.54
CA THR A 204 -10.08 2.53 5.33
C THR A 204 -10.42 4.02 5.26
N PRO A 205 -11.72 4.42 5.37
CA PRO A 205 -12.10 5.83 5.43
C PRO A 205 -11.36 6.61 6.52
N GLN A 206 -11.10 5.98 7.67
CA GLN A 206 -10.43 6.60 8.81
C GLN A 206 -8.96 6.92 8.53
N GLU A 207 -8.22 6.00 7.91
CA GLU A 207 -6.82 6.24 7.54
C GLU A 207 -6.70 7.32 6.48
N ARG A 208 -7.58 7.30 5.47
CA ARG A 208 -7.65 8.32 4.42
C ARG A 208 -7.96 9.70 4.98
N GLN A 209 -8.97 9.78 5.85
CA GLN A 209 -9.30 11.02 6.55
C GLN A 209 -8.12 11.50 7.41
N GLY A 210 -7.46 10.61 8.15
CA GLY A 210 -6.29 10.94 8.96
C GLY A 210 -5.15 11.55 8.14
N PHE A 211 -4.92 11.05 6.93
CA PHE A 211 -3.95 11.60 5.98
C PHE A 211 -4.36 12.98 5.46
N GLY A 212 -5.62 13.17 5.05
CA GLY A 212 -6.14 14.48 4.65
C GLY A 212 -6.01 15.52 5.77
N GLU A 213 -6.34 15.14 7.01
CA GLU A 213 -6.15 15.97 8.20
C GLU A 213 -4.68 16.30 8.46
N LEU A 214 -3.75 15.38 8.19
CA LEU A 214 -2.31 15.63 8.29
C LEU A 214 -1.87 16.73 7.31
N LEU A 215 -2.28 16.60 6.03
CA LEU A 215 -1.98 17.59 5.01
C LEU A 215 -2.57 18.96 5.38
N GLN A 216 -3.81 19.00 5.85
CA GLN A 216 -4.49 20.25 6.20
C GLN A 216 -3.93 20.91 7.48
N ALA A 217 -3.68 20.14 8.53
CA ALA A 217 -3.33 20.69 9.86
C ALA A 217 -1.87 21.12 9.98
N VAL A 218 -0.96 20.49 9.22
CA VAL A 218 0.48 20.81 9.14
C VAL A 218 0.83 21.71 7.92
N PRO A 219 -0.19 22.20 7.20
CA PRO A 219 -0.14 22.51 5.75
C PRO A 219 0.96 21.82 4.94
N LEU A 220 0.91 20.48 4.83
CA LEU A 220 1.80 19.73 3.94
C LEU A 220 1.16 19.54 2.56
N ALA A 221 1.99 19.48 1.52
CA ALA A 221 1.59 19.07 0.18
C ALA A 221 2.19 17.70 -0.14
N ASP A 222 1.38 16.80 -0.71
CA ASP A 222 1.88 15.59 -1.35
C ASP A 222 2.65 16.00 -2.61
N SER A 223 3.98 15.81 -2.60
CA SER A 223 4.84 16.26 -3.70
C SER A 223 4.55 15.55 -5.01
N PHE A 224 4.27 14.25 -4.98
CA PHE A 224 4.00 13.48 -6.20
C PHE A 224 2.65 13.89 -6.78
N ARG A 225 1.61 13.94 -5.94
CA ARG A 225 0.26 14.29 -6.39
C ARG A 225 0.13 15.78 -6.75
N HIS A 226 0.99 16.64 -6.21
CA HIS A 226 1.10 18.04 -6.65
C HIS A 226 1.60 18.16 -8.09
N LEU A 227 2.64 17.39 -8.47
CA LEU A 227 3.20 17.40 -9.82
C LEU A 227 2.36 16.58 -10.81
N TYR A 228 1.77 15.48 -10.35
CA TYR A 228 1.06 14.49 -11.16
C TYR A 228 -0.35 14.20 -10.61
N PRO A 229 -1.25 15.22 -10.58
CA PRO A 229 -2.54 15.13 -9.90
C PRO A 229 -3.47 14.07 -10.51
N ASN A 230 -3.34 13.81 -11.81
CA ASN A 230 -4.25 12.95 -12.56
C ASN A 230 -3.58 11.67 -13.09
N THR A 231 -2.36 11.33 -12.64
CA THR A 231 -1.63 10.15 -13.12
C THR A 231 -2.03 8.90 -12.32
N PRO A 232 -2.79 7.96 -12.92
CA PRO A 232 -3.12 6.68 -12.28
C PRO A 232 -1.96 5.68 -12.39
N TYR A 233 -2.12 4.52 -11.76
CA TYR A 233 -1.21 3.36 -11.86
C TYR A 233 0.20 3.54 -11.27
N ALA A 234 0.54 4.73 -10.76
CA ALA A 234 1.77 5.00 -10.03
C ALA A 234 1.66 4.48 -8.58
N TYR A 235 2.24 3.31 -8.29
CA TYR A 235 2.21 2.67 -6.98
C TYR A 235 3.62 2.44 -6.44
N THR A 236 3.73 2.27 -5.11
CA THR A 236 4.99 2.01 -4.41
C THR A 236 5.00 0.67 -3.67
N PHE A 237 3.90 -0.08 -3.73
CA PHE A 237 3.74 -1.39 -3.08
C PHE A 237 2.93 -2.35 -3.95
N TRP A 238 3.39 -3.60 -4.00
CA TRP A 238 2.66 -4.74 -4.53
C TRP A 238 2.80 -5.92 -3.56
N THR A 239 1.73 -6.69 -3.37
CA THR A 239 1.79 -7.91 -2.56
C THR A 239 2.65 -8.97 -3.25
N TYR A 240 3.43 -9.74 -2.48
CA TYR A 240 4.16 -10.90 -2.98
C TYR A 240 3.25 -12.11 -3.27
N MET A 241 2.02 -12.11 -2.76
CA MET A 241 1.07 -13.21 -2.96
C MET A 241 0.49 -13.15 -4.37
N MET A 242 0.82 -14.15 -5.19
CA MET A 242 0.14 -14.48 -6.45
C MET A 242 -1.06 -15.38 -6.20
#